data_AF-A0AAE3ZFF7-F1
#
_entry.id   AF-A0AAE3ZFF7-F1
#
_cell.length_a   1.000
_cell.length_b   1.000
_cell.length_c   1.000
_cell.angle_alpha   90.00
_cell.angle_beta   90.00
_cell.angle_gamma   90.00
#
_symmetry.space_group_name_H-M   'P 1'
#
loop_
_entity.id
_entity.type
_entity.pdbx_description
1 polymer ?
#
loop_
_entity_poly.entity_id
_entity_poly.type
_entity_poly.pdbx_seq_one_letter_code
_entity_poly.pdbx_strand_id
1 'polypeptide(L)'
;MDSDQVAGAMRDGLLDMARLQPPASPEKFPITNWLASAAHQSTRAFPAGLLQQIGAHLEFALNSRVLEEELKELGIRYVAPLALVQQYDLFCRNSITSLQDLQGTPIRVAGETWVKEAENLGAQPVTLPAAEIYEGYQRGVVDCVMTYPTHYIDSGLWELGGHYVPVSLTGWNQDAIAISRSTWKELSAEERRELLSNVRVWIETFVQQQLDKYWRFAAKAPQHGVEMLEPSPEIQAKVDKHHERVRESMIESAPEGVQNPAALLDRYEQLHGKWLGIIQELGFNTDGTGLRDWMESLGSGSQPPEINLDPWLDRVMQEAYAPLLSEIK
;
A
#
# COMPACT_ATOMS: atom_id res chain seq x y z
N MET A 1 8.04 -10.01 16.21
CA MET A 1 7.76 -11.28 15.51
C MET A 1 7.51 -10.93 14.07
N ASP A 2 8.19 -11.59 13.15
CA ASP A 2 7.84 -11.52 11.73
C ASP A 2 6.46 -12.15 11.50
N SER A 3 5.89 -11.96 10.30
CA SER A 3 4.56 -12.46 9.97
C SER A 3 4.46 -13.99 10.08
N ASP A 4 5.56 -14.71 9.87
CA ASP A 4 5.63 -16.17 10.01
C ASP A 4 5.42 -16.64 11.45
N GLN A 5 6.17 -16.05 12.38
CA GLN A 5 6.05 -16.36 13.81
C GLN A 5 4.64 -16.01 14.31
N VAL A 6 4.07 -14.90 13.84
CA VAL A 6 2.71 -14.48 14.21
C VAL A 6 1.67 -15.46 13.68
N ALA A 7 1.71 -15.81 12.39
CA ALA A 7 0.75 -16.74 11.80
C ALA A 7 0.83 -18.13 12.44
N GLY A 8 2.04 -18.63 12.72
CA GLY A 8 2.26 -19.88 13.45
C GLY A 8 1.66 -19.84 14.85
N ALA A 9 1.93 -18.78 15.62
CA ALA A 9 1.36 -18.60 16.96
C ALA A 9 -0.16 -18.50 16.94
N MET A 10 -0.75 -17.87 15.92
CA MET A 10 -2.20 -17.82 15.76
C MET A 10 -2.81 -19.20 15.47
N ARG A 11 -2.18 -19.96 14.57
CA ARG A 11 -2.62 -21.33 14.25
C ARG A 11 -2.54 -22.26 15.45
N ASP A 12 -1.49 -22.11 16.26
CA ASP A 12 -1.24 -22.95 17.42
C ASP A 12 -2.05 -22.50 18.67
N GLY A 13 -2.91 -21.47 18.53
CA GLY A 13 -3.80 -20.99 19.58
C GLY A 13 -3.14 -20.10 20.64
N LEU A 14 -1.94 -19.59 20.37
CA LEU A 14 -1.20 -18.68 21.26
C LEU A 14 -1.59 -17.21 21.06
N LEU A 15 -2.15 -16.86 19.89
CA LEU A 15 -2.63 -15.53 19.55
C LEU A 15 -3.99 -15.59 18.86
N ASP A 16 -4.94 -14.80 19.32
CA ASP A 16 -6.29 -14.75 18.73
C ASP A 16 -6.37 -13.87 17.49
N MET A 17 -5.74 -12.70 17.56
CA MET A 17 -5.73 -11.69 16.49
C MET A 17 -4.36 -11.06 16.38
N ALA A 18 -3.98 -10.69 15.16
CA ALA A 18 -2.75 -9.96 14.91
C ALA A 18 -2.82 -9.12 13.64
N ARG A 19 -1.93 -8.13 13.57
CA ARG A 19 -1.58 -7.47 12.32
C ARG A 19 -0.53 -8.31 11.59
N LEU A 20 -0.75 -8.55 10.31
CA LEU A 20 0.12 -9.33 9.44
C LEU A 20 0.64 -8.45 8.30
N GLN A 21 1.90 -8.66 7.92
CA GLN A 21 2.53 -8.06 6.75
C GLN A 21 3.03 -9.18 5.84
N PRO A 22 2.15 -9.79 5.01
CA PRO A 22 2.46 -10.97 4.22
C PRO A 22 3.76 -10.93 3.39
N PRO A 23 4.18 -9.81 2.77
CA PRO A 23 5.42 -9.77 1.98
C PRO A 23 6.71 -9.92 2.79
N ALA A 24 6.66 -9.77 4.12
CA ALA A 24 7.80 -10.10 4.98
C ALA A 24 8.04 -11.62 5.08
N SER A 25 7.09 -12.43 4.61
CA SER A 25 7.02 -13.89 4.72
C SER A 25 6.52 -14.53 3.41
N PRO A 26 7.20 -14.29 2.28
CA PRO A 26 6.69 -14.63 0.95
C PRO A 26 6.47 -16.13 0.74
N GLU A 27 7.22 -17.00 1.43
CA GLU A 27 7.05 -18.46 1.36
C GLU A 27 5.72 -18.95 1.95
N LYS A 28 5.15 -18.23 2.92
CA LYS A 28 3.84 -18.58 3.54
C LYS A 28 2.66 -17.91 2.87
N PHE A 29 2.91 -16.80 2.18
CA PHE A 29 1.90 -16.00 1.51
C PHE A 29 2.21 -15.83 0.02
N PRO A 30 2.47 -16.91 -0.74
CA PRO A 30 2.92 -16.80 -2.13
C PRO A 30 1.93 -16.05 -3.03
N ILE A 31 0.62 -16.26 -2.87
CA ILE A 31 -0.42 -15.61 -3.68
C ILE A 31 -0.58 -14.15 -3.27
N THR A 32 -0.66 -13.89 -1.97
CA THR A 32 -0.75 -12.52 -1.43
C THR A 32 0.49 -11.69 -1.80
N ASN A 33 1.70 -12.28 -1.72
CA ASN A 33 2.94 -11.64 -2.14
C ASN A 33 3.00 -11.40 -3.65
N TRP A 34 2.55 -12.38 -4.45
CA TRP A 34 2.44 -12.20 -5.91
C TRP A 34 1.53 -11.00 -6.25
N LEU A 35 0.34 -10.91 -5.64
CA LEU A 35 -0.57 -9.76 -5.81
C LEU A 35 -0.02 -8.41 -5.36
N ALA A 36 1.05 -8.39 -4.55
CA ALA A 36 1.70 -7.13 -4.17
C ALA A 36 2.25 -6.37 -5.38
N SER A 37 2.68 -7.09 -6.42
CA SER A 37 3.20 -6.46 -7.65
C SER A 37 2.13 -5.70 -8.42
N ALA A 38 0.83 -5.97 -8.19
CA ALA A 38 -0.28 -5.24 -8.79
C ALA A 38 -0.66 -3.96 -8.01
N ALA A 39 0.11 -3.54 -7.00
CA ALA A 39 -0.16 -2.35 -6.18
C ALA A 39 0.15 -1.00 -6.90
N HIS A 40 0.05 -0.96 -8.22
CA HIS A 40 0.27 0.23 -9.05
C HIS A 40 -0.99 0.63 -9.84
N GLN A 41 -2.11 -0.07 -9.65
CA GLN A 41 -3.31 0.07 -10.48
C GLN A 41 -4.20 1.28 -10.17
N SER A 42 -3.99 1.97 -9.05
CA SER A 42 -4.76 3.15 -8.69
C SER A 42 -4.31 4.40 -9.45
N THR A 43 -5.19 5.38 -9.61
CA THR A 43 -4.79 6.72 -10.07
C THR A 43 -3.69 7.31 -9.18
N ARG A 44 -2.86 8.18 -9.75
CA ARG A 44 -1.83 8.92 -9.01
C ARG A 44 -2.41 10.10 -8.22
N ALA A 45 -3.63 10.54 -8.55
CA ALA A 45 -4.30 11.62 -7.84
C ALA A 45 -4.47 11.28 -6.35
N PHE A 46 -4.02 12.16 -5.46
CA PHE A 46 -4.13 11.97 -4.02
C PHE A 46 -5.22 12.90 -3.46
N PRO A 47 -6.10 12.45 -2.54
CA PRO A 47 -6.17 11.11 -1.94
C PRO A 47 -7.03 10.10 -2.71
N ALA A 48 -7.55 10.47 -3.89
CA ALA A 48 -8.46 9.63 -4.67
C ALA A 48 -7.90 8.21 -4.93
N GLY A 49 -6.63 8.11 -5.33
CA GLY A 49 -5.94 6.85 -5.58
C GLY A 49 -5.79 5.99 -4.33
N LEU A 50 -5.51 6.59 -3.17
CA LEU A 50 -5.47 5.87 -1.90
C LEU A 50 -6.84 5.25 -1.57
N LEU A 51 -7.92 6.03 -1.68
CA LEU A 51 -9.27 5.55 -1.41
C LEU A 51 -9.73 4.48 -2.42
N GLN A 52 -9.39 4.67 -3.70
CA GLN A 52 -9.60 3.69 -4.77
C GLN A 52 -8.90 2.36 -4.44
N GLN A 53 -7.61 2.44 -4.10
CA GLN A 53 -6.79 1.27 -3.81
C GLN A 53 -7.31 0.49 -2.60
N ILE A 54 -7.63 1.19 -1.51
CA ILE A 54 -8.17 0.56 -0.29
C ILE A 54 -9.47 -0.15 -0.60
N GLY A 55 -10.42 0.51 -1.28
CA GLY A 55 -11.71 -0.09 -1.62
C GLY A 55 -11.56 -1.33 -2.52
N ALA A 56 -10.78 -1.20 -3.60
CA ALA A 56 -10.57 -2.30 -4.55
C ALA A 56 -9.88 -3.50 -3.90
N HIS A 57 -8.85 -3.24 -3.07
CA HIS A 57 -8.14 -4.31 -2.37
C HIS A 57 -9.00 -4.98 -1.30
N LEU A 58 -9.77 -4.21 -0.51
CA LEU A 58 -10.70 -4.76 0.48
C LEU A 58 -11.73 -5.69 -0.18
N GLU A 59 -12.39 -5.20 -1.24
CA GLU A 59 -13.40 -5.98 -1.95
C GLU A 59 -12.78 -7.23 -2.58
N PHE A 60 -11.61 -7.12 -3.19
CA PHE A 60 -10.91 -8.27 -3.76
C PHE A 60 -10.55 -9.28 -2.68
N ALA A 61 -9.81 -8.87 -1.64
CA ALA A 61 -9.22 -9.77 -0.66
C ALA A 61 -10.26 -10.49 0.19
N LEU A 62 -11.34 -9.81 0.60
CA LEU A 62 -12.43 -10.41 1.36
C LEU A 62 -13.30 -11.37 0.53
N ASN A 63 -13.32 -11.20 -0.80
CA ASN A 63 -14.19 -11.96 -1.70
C ASN A 63 -13.40 -12.79 -2.72
N SER A 64 -12.15 -13.11 -2.42
CA SER A 64 -11.27 -13.90 -3.28
C SER A 64 -11.14 -15.32 -2.74
N ARG A 65 -11.66 -16.29 -3.51
CA ARG A 65 -11.56 -17.70 -3.15
C ARG A 65 -10.10 -18.18 -3.05
N VAL A 66 -9.24 -17.73 -3.97
CA VAL A 66 -7.84 -18.15 -3.99
C VAL A 66 -7.08 -17.63 -2.76
N LEU A 67 -7.40 -16.42 -2.29
CA LEU A 67 -6.86 -15.90 -1.03
C LEU A 67 -7.47 -16.59 0.19
N GLU A 68 -8.77 -16.87 0.19
CA GLU A 68 -9.41 -17.62 1.28
C GLU A 68 -8.82 -19.04 1.41
N GLU A 69 -8.44 -19.69 0.30
CA GLU A 69 -7.76 -20.99 0.29
C GLU A 69 -6.36 -20.88 0.92
N GLU A 70 -5.54 -19.90 0.53
CA GLU A 70 -4.22 -19.62 1.15
C GLU A 70 -4.35 -19.37 2.67
N LEU A 71 -5.25 -18.49 3.08
CA LEU A 71 -5.46 -18.16 4.50
C LEU A 71 -5.98 -19.35 5.30
N LYS A 72 -6.75 -20.25 4.67
CA LYS A 72 -7.26 -21.46 5.32
C LYS A 72 -6.14 -22.44 5.66
N GLU A 73 -5.14 -22.59 4.80
CA GLU A 73 -3.96 -23.43 5.08
C GLU A 73 -3.15 -22.90 6.28
N LEU A 74 -3.13 -21.57 6.44
CA LEU A 74 -2.50 -20.89 7.56
C LEU A 74 -3.36 -20.86 8.84
N GLY A 75 -4.61 -21.33 8.79
CA GLY A 75 -5.50 -21.33 9.95
C GLY A 75 -5.97 -19.95 10.38
N ILE A 76 -5.91 -18.95 9.49
CA ILE A 76 -6.29 -17.55 9.76
C ILE A 76 -7.40 -17.06 8.82
N ARG A 77 -8.03 -15.95 9.18
CA ARG A 77 -9.00 -15.22 8.34
C ARG A 77 -8.70 -13.73 8.43
N TYR A 78 -8.82 -13.01 7.32
CA TYR A 78 -8.79 -11.56 7.38
C TYR A 78 -10.07 -10.99 8.00
N VAL A 79 -9.88 -10.09 8.95
CA VAL A 79 -10.90 -9.18 9.47
C VAL A 79 -10.86 -7.88 8.66
N ALA A 80 -9.66 -7.39 8.36
CA ALA A 80 -9.48 -6.17 7.57
C ALA A 80 -8.20 -6.25 6.72
N PRO A 81 -8.27 -6.70 5.45
CA PRO A 81 -7.15 -6.66 4.52
C PRO A 81 -7.00 -5.25 3.95
N LEU A 82 -5.89 -4.61 4.22
CA LEU A 82 -5.68 -3.21 3.92
C LEU A 82 -4.55 -2.95 2.93
N ALA A 83 -4.85 -2.05 1.99
CA ALA A 83 -3.88 -1.52 1.06
C ALA A 83 -3.42 -0.12 1.43
N LEU A 84 -2.43 -0.05 2.31
CA LEU A 84 -2.13 1.13 3.11
C LEU A 84 -1.34 2.22 2.42
N VAL A 85 -0.64 1.89 1.34
CA VAL A 85 0.26 2.83 0.66
C VAL A 85 -0.07 2.80 -0.82
N GLN A 86 -0.61 3.92 -1.31
CA GLN A 86 -0.99 4.09 -2.72
C GLN A 86 0.22 3.89 -3.65
N GLN A 87 1.35 4.51 -3.31
CA GLN A 87 2.54 4.51 -4.15
C GLN A 87 3.78 4.74 -3.31
N TYR A 88 4.92 4.29 -3.84
CA TYR A 88 6.23 4.66 -3.31
C TYR A 88 6.81 5.84 -4.11
N ASP A 89 7.62 6.64 -3.43
CA ASP A 89 8.38 7.76 -3.96
C ASP A 89 9.82 7.64 -3.44
N LEU A 90 10.74 8.50 -3.90
CA LEU A 90 12.12 8.49 -3.44
C LEU A 90 12.41 9.63 -2.47
N PHE A 91 13.20 9.33 -1.44
CA PHE A 91 13.84 10.34 -0.59
C PHE A 91 15.35 10.22 -0.73
N CYS A 92 15.97 11.21 -1.36
CA CYS A 92 17.35 11.15 -1.83
C CYS A 92 18.23 12.20 -1.16
N ARG A 93 19.50 11.85 -0.95
CA ARG A 93 20.53 12.80 -0.49
C ARG A 93 20.83 13.84 -1.56
N ASN A 94 20.95 13.41 -2.81
CA ASN A 94 21.24 14.26 -3.95
C ASN A 94 19.94 14.66 -4.67
N SER A 95 19.98 15.78 -5.39
CA SER A 95 18.88 16.21 -6.23
C SER A 95 18.74 15.27 -7.44
N ILE A 96 17.56 14.68 -7.61
CA ILE A 96 17.24 13.76 -8.71
C ILE A 96 16.19 14.43 -9.59
N THR A 97 16.59 14.85 -10.79
CA THR A 97 15.67 15.47 -11.76
C THR A 97 15.61 14.73 -13.09
N SER A 98 16.56 13.83 -13.35
CA SER A 98 16.69 13.08 -14.60
C SER A 98 17.03 11.60 -14.36
N LEU A 99 16.82 10.76 -15.38
CA LEU A 99 17.24 9.35 -15.31
C LEU A 99 18.77 9.19 -15.17
N GLN A 100 19.55 10.17 -15.61
CA GLN A 100 21.00 10.16 -15.47
C GLN A 100 21.43 10.26 -14.01
N ASP A 101 20.69 11.03 -13.20
CA ASP A 101 20.94 11.20 -11.76
C ASP A 101 20.68 9.92 -10.95
N LEU A 102 19.90 8.99 -11.52
CA LEU A 102 19.60 7.68 -10.92
C LEU A 102 20.61 6.59 -11.31
N GLN A 103 21.47 6.81 -12.32
CA GLN A 103 22.37 5.76 -12.80
C GLN A 103 23.37 5.32 -11.75
N GLY A 104 23.27 4.07 -11.32
CA GLY A 104 24.14 3.49 -10.28
C GLY A 104 23.90 4.01 -8.87
N THR A 105 22.89 4.86 -8.66
CA THR A 105 22.59 5.43 -7.34
C THR A 105 22.10 4.31 -6.41
N PRO A 106 22.70 4.12 -5.22
CA PRO A 106 22.27 3.10 -4.28
C PRO A 106 20.92 3.47 -3.65
N ILE A 107 19.87 2.70 -3.95
CA ILE A 107 18.51 2.92 -3.45
C ILE A 107 18.11 1.81 -2.49
N ARG A 108 17.74 2.17 -1.27
CA ARG A 108 17.10 1.24 -0.34
C ARG A 108 15.76 0.78 -0.91
N VAL A 109 15.58 -0.53 -0.99
CA VAL A 109 14.32 -1.19 -1.42
C VAL A 109 13.83 -2.19 -0.38
N ALA A 110 12.53 -2.47 -0.39
CA ALA A 110 11.88 -3.34 0.62
C ALA A 110 11.74 -4.81 0.19
N GLY A 111 12.01 -5.15 -1.08
CA GLY A 111 11.73 -6.47 -1.64
C GLY A 111 11.84 -6.52 -3.16
N GLU A 112 11.61 -7.70 -3.74
CA GLU A 112 11.90 -8.01 -5.15
C GLU A 112 11.16 -7.12 -6.16
N THR A 113 9.89 -6.78 -5.90
CA THR A 113 9.12 -5.84 -6.74
C THR A 113 9.86 -4.51 -6.91
N TRP A 114 10.33 -3.94 -5.80
CA TRP A 114 11.06 -2.67 -5.79
C TRP A 114 12.51 -2.80 -6.27
N VAL A 115 13.14 -3.97 -6.14
CA VAL A 115 14.43 -4.28 -6.79
C VAL A 115 14.30 -4.08 -8.30
N LYS A 116 13.29 -4.73 -8.92
CA LYS A 116 13.04 -4.63 -10.36
C LYS A 116 12.70 -3.20 -10.80
N GLU A 117 11.96 -2.45 -9.99
CA GLU A 117 11.68 -1.05 -10.28
C GLU A 117 12.94 -0.16 -10.22
N ALA A 118 13.78 -0.33 -9.19
CA ALA A 118 15.05 0.39 -9.07
C ALA A 118 15.99 0.09 -10.25
N GLU A 119 16.13 -1.19 -10.62
CA GLU A 119 16.94 -1.62 -11.78
C GLU A 119 16.36 -1.08 -13.09
N ASN A 120 15.03 -1.07 -13.25
CA ASN A 120 14.37 -0.46 -14.40
C ASN A 120 14.71 1.03 -14.51
N LEU A 121 14.86 1.75 -13.39
CA LEU A 121 15.33 3.14 -13.38
C LEU A 121 16.83 3.29 -13.66
N GLY A 122 17.61 2.20 -13.62
CA GLY A 122 19.08 2.18 -13.77
C GLY A 122 19.82 2.43 -12.46
N ALA A 123 19.10 2.41 -11.35
CA ALA A 123 19.68 2.55 -10.02
C ALA A 123 20.22 1.21 -9.48
N GLN A 124 21.02 1.28 -8.42
CA GLN A 124 21.56 0.11 -7.74
C GLN A 124 20.68 -0.21 -6.51
N PRO A 125 19.86 -1.26 -6.52
CA PRO A 125 19.05 -1.61 -5.36
C PRO A 125 19.91 -2.14 -4.20
N VAL A 126 19.57 -1.73 -2.98
CA VAL A 126 20.14 -2.23 -1.73
C VAL A 126 18.99 -2.64 -0.80
N THR A 127 18.86 -3.93 -0.51
CA THR A 127 17.78 -4.41 0.36
C THR A 127 18.16 -4.19 1.82
N LEU A 128 17.42 -3.34 2.53
CA LEU A 128 17.55 -3.12 3.97
C LEU A 128 16.18 -3.23 4.66
N PRO A 129 16.10 -3.88 5.84
CA PRO A 129 14.87 -3.89 6.63
C PRO A 129 14.52 -2.47 7.10
N ALA A 130 13.24 -2.24 7.41
CA ALA A 130 12.75 -0.91 7.79
C ALA A 130 13.51 -0.26 8.95
N ALA A 131 13.92 -1.08 9.95
CA ALA A 131 14.65 -0.62 11.12
C ALA A 131 16.07 -0.09 10.80
N GLU A 132 16.65 -0.45 9.65
CA GLU A 132 18.00 -0.06 9.25
C GLU A 132 18.00 1.14 8.28
N ILE A 133 16.83 1.60 7.83
CA ILE A 133 16.72 2.70 6.84
C ILE A 133 17.40 3.96 7.36
N TYR A 134 17.09 4.37 8.60
CA TYR A 134 17.60 5.62 9.16
C TYR A 134 19.13 5.60 9.24
N GLU A 135 19.72 4.55 9.84
CA GLU A 135 21.18 4.44 9.94
C GLU A 135 21.84 4.28 8.57
N GLY A 136 21.24 3.49 7.68
CA GLY A 136 21.73 3.27 6.32
C GLY A 136 21.79 4.57 5.52
N TYR A 137 20.73 5.37 5.56
CA TYR A 137 20.70 6.67 4.91
C TYR A 137 21.68 7.65 5.58
N GLN A 138 21.66 7.77 6.92
CA GLN A 138 22.52 8.68 7.67
C GLN A 138 24.01 8.43 7.38
N ARG A 139 24.44 7.16 7.36
CA ARG A 139 25.84 6.75 7.13
C ARG A 139 26.23 6.69 5.64
N GLY A 140 25.29 6.88 4.72
CA GLY A 140 25.55 6.82 3.27
C GLY A 140 25.75 5.40 2.74
N VAL A 141 25.16 4.39 3.39
CA VAL A 141 25.03 3.03 2.81
C VAL A 141 24.12 3.06 1.59
N VAL A 142 23.11 3.92 1.64
CA VAL A 142 22.19 4.21 0.54
C VAL A 142 22.06 5.72 0.36
N ASP A 143 21.91 6.15 -0.89
CA ASP A 143 21.75 7.56 -1.24
C ASP A 143 20.29 7.95 -1.40
N CYS A 144 19.43 6.98 -1.73
CA CYS A 144 17.98 7.17 -1.72
C CYS A 144 17.28 6.08 -0.94
N VAL A 145 16.08 6.40 -0.45
CA VAL A 145 15.15 5.47 0.17
C VAL A 145 13.88 5.44 -0.67
N MET A 146 13.48 4.25 -1.13
CA MET A 146 12.21 4.03 -1.81
C MET A 146 11.16 3.60 -0.79
N THR A 147 10.22 4.50 -0.47
CA THR A 147 9.10 4.27 0.47
C THR A 147 8.05 5.38 0.30
N TYR A 148 7.38 5.84 1.34
CA TYR A 148 6.24 6.76 1.26
C TYR A 148 6.31 7.89 2.31
N PRO A 149 5.65 9.04 2.08
CA PRO A 149 5.70 10.22 2.94
C PRO A 149 5.54 9.98 4.45
N THR A 150 4.58 9.14 4.85
CA THR A 150 4.33 8.91 6.27
C THR A 150 5.46 8.15 6.96
N HIS A 151 6.18 7.30 6.22
CA HIS A 151 7.39 6.64 6.73
C HIS A 151 8.50 7.64 7.03
N TYR A 152 8.69 8.66 6.18
CA TYR A 152 9.75 9.66 6.38
C TYR A 152 9.57 10.45 7.68
N ILE A 153 8.31 10.68 8.08
CA ILE A 153 7.97 11.27 9.39
C ILE A 153 8.20 10.26 10.50
N ASP A 154 7.58 9.08 10.41
CA ASP A 154 7.54 8.11 11.52
C ASP A 154 8.93 7.57 11.88
N SER A 155 9.84 7.51 10.91
CA SER A 155 11.24 7.10 11.11
C SER A 155 12.18 8.26 11.49
N GLY A 156 11.71 9.50 11.46
CA GLY A 156 12.55 10.69 11.62
C GLY A 156 13.48 10.96 10.43
N LEU A 157 13.37 10.22 9.32
CA LEU A 157 14.25 10.38 8.15
C LEU A 157 14.25 11.80 7.59
N TRP A 158 13.09 12.45 7.55
CA TRP A 158 12.94 13.83 7.07
C TRP A 158 13.76 14.86 7.86
N GLU A 159 14.15 14.57 9.12
CA GLU A 159 14.97 15.45 9.97
C GLU A 159 16.43 15.49 9.53
N LEU A 160 16.85 14.54 8.69
CA LEU A 160 18.20 14.48 8.11
C LEU A 160 18.35 15.41 6.90
N GLY A 161 17.26 16.00 6.41
CA GLY A 161 17.22 16.77 5.17
C GLY A 161 17.38 15.89 3.92
N GLY A 162 17.24 16.48 2.74
CA GLY A 162 17.38 15.75 1.47
C GLY A 162 16.42 16.27 0.40
N HIS A 163 16.04 15.39 -0.52
CA HIS A 163 15.20 15.71 -1.67
C HIS A 163 14.10 14.66 -1.79
N TYR A 164 12.85 15.11 -1.82
CA TYR A 164 11.72 14.26 -2.12
C TYR A 164 11.47 14.25 -3.63
N VAL A 165 11.39 13.05 -4.22
CA VAL A 165 11.23 12.84 -5.66
C VAL A 165 9.93 12.05 -5.91
N PRO A 166 8.85 12.72 -6.33
CA PRO A 166 7.57 12.06 -6.60
C PRO A 166 7.63 11.29 -7.93
N VAL A 167 7.67 9.96 -7.86
CA VAL A 167 7.86 9.07 -9.03
C VAL A 167 6.80 7.98 -9.15
N SER A 168 5.86 7.89 -8.21
CA SER A 168 4.68 7.01 -8.29
C SER A 168 5.03 5.54 -8.60
N LEU A 169 6.00 5.00 -7.87
CA LEU A 169 6.39 3.58 -7.93
C LEU A 169 5.34 2.70 -7.27
N THR A 170 5.44 1.39 -7.50
CA THR A 170 4.50 0.39 -6.96
C THR A 170 4.32 0.58 -5.45
N GLY A 171 3.06 0.74 -5.03
CA GLY A 171 2.69 0.94 -3.64
C GLY A 171 2.82 -0.33 -2.80
N TRP A 172 2.26 -0.28 -1.61
CA TRP A 172 2.18 -1.44 -0.71
C TRP A 172 0.73 -1.72 -0.35
N ASN A 173 0.22 -2.86 -0.81
CA ASN A 173 -1.16 -3.26 -0.60
C ASN A 173 -1.35 -4.48 0.33
N GLN A 174 -0.30 -5.01 0.96
CA GLN A 174 -0.35 -6.25 1.73
C GLN A 174 -0.13 -6.01 3.22
N ASP A 175 -1.14 -5.48 3.89
CA ASP A 175 -1.22 -5.40 5.36
C ASP A 175 -2.60 -5.94 5.75
N ALA A 176 -2.74 -6.61 6.90
CA ALA A 176 -4.04 -7.10 7.30
C ALA A 176 -4.17 -7.23 8.81
N ILE A 177 -5.37 -6.97 9.32
CA ILE A 177 -5.79 -7.51 10.61
C ILE A 177 -6.39 -8.89 10.37
N ALA A 178 -5.83 -9.90 11.01
CA ALA A 178 -6.28 -11.28 10.92
C ALA A 178 -6.76 -11.79 12.29
N ILE A 179 -7.65 -12.77 12.25
CA ILE A 179 -8.11 -13.56 13.39
C ILE A 179 -7.81 -15.04 13.13
N SER A 180 -7.47 -15.79 14.18
CA SER A 180 -7.34 -17.24 14.07
C SER A 180 -8.70 -17.86 13.71
N ARG A 181 -8.70 -18.95 12.94
CA ARG A 181 -9.95 -19.65 12.59
C ARG A 181 -10.56 -20.37 13.77
N SER A 182 -9.78 -20.78 14.78
CA SER A 182 -10.31 -21.35 16.02
C SER A 182 -11.10 -20.29 16.78
N THR A 183 -10.50 -19.13 17.06
CA THR A 183 -11.16 -18.03 17.75
C THR A 183 -12.39 -17.57 16.98
N TRP A 184 -12.29 -17.40 15.65
CA TRP A 184 -13.45 -17.02 14.82
C TRP A 184 -14.63 -18.01 14.97
N LYS A 185 -14.36 -19.31 15.09
CA LYS A 185 -15.41 -20.34 15.26
C LYS A 185 -16.08 -20.28 16.63
N GLU A 186 -15.35 -19.84 17.65
CA GLU A 186 -15.86 -19.68 19.01
C GLU A 186 -16.77 -18.45 19.17
N LEU A 187 -16.52 -17.39 18.39
CA LEU A 187 -17.38 -16.21 18.35
C LEU A 187 -18.80 -16.56 17.90
N SER A 188 -19.78 -16.02 18.61
CA SER A 188 -21.18 -16.02 18.22
C SER A 188 -21.42 -15.23 16.93
N ALA A 189 -22.59 -15.43 16.33
CA ALA A 189 -23.01 -14.66 15.15
C ALA A 189 -23.04 -13.15 15.42
N GLU A 190 -23.44 -12.74 16.63
CA GLU A 190 -23.48 -11.34 17.05
C GLU A 190 -22.08 -10.76 17.18
N GLU A 191 -21.17 -11.45 17.87
CA GLU A 191 -19.78 -11.01 18.04
C GLU A 191 -19.03 -10.91 16.69
N ARG A 192 -19.27 -11.85 15.76
CA ARG A 192 -18.70 -11.77 14.41
C ARG A 192 -19.21 -10.54 13.64
N ARG A 193 -20.49 -10.21 13.75
CA ARG A 193 -21.07 -9.03 13.12
C ARG A 193 -20.51 -7.76 13.73
N GLU A 194 -20.46 -7.67 15.05
CA GLU A 194 -19.87 -6.52 15.74
C GLU A 194 -18.41 -6.31 15.37
N LEU A 195 -17.60 -7.38 15.33
CA LEU A 195 -16.20 -7.30 14.96
C LEU A 195 -16.02 -6.69 13.56
N LEU A 196 -16.76 -7.21 12.56
CA LEU A 196 -16.66 -6.73 11.19
C LEU A 196 -17.26 -5.33 11.01
N SER A 197 -18.35 -4.99 11.69
CA SER A 197 -18.94 -3.65 11.64
C SER A 197 -18.02 -2.58 12.23
N ASN A 198 -17.26 -2.90 13.27
CA ASN A 198 -16.31 -1.97 13.88
C ASN A 198 -15.04 -1.72 13.03
N VAL A 199 -14.79 -2.53 11.99
CA VAL A 199 -13.68 -2.28 11.06
C VAL A 199 -13.82 -0.92 10.37
N ARG A 200 -15.05 -0.42 10.19
CA ARG A 200 -15.31 0.93 9.65
C ARG A 200 -14.53 2.01 10.41
N VAL A 201 -14.62 2.01 11.74
CA VAL A 201 -13.96 3.01 12.62
C VAL A 201 -12.45 2.93 12.49
N TRP A 202 -11.92 1.71 12.37
CA TRP A 202 -10.50 1.52 12.20
C TRP A 202 -10.00 2.00 10.83
N ILE A 203 -10.71 1.69 9.74
CA ILE A 203 -10.40 2.21 8.39
C ILE A 203 -10.45 3.74 8.39
N GLU A 204 -11.51 4.33 8.96
CA GLU A 204 -11.67 5.77 9.07
C GLU A 204 -10.48 6.43 9.78
N THR A 205 -10.18 5.94 10.99
CA THR A 205 -9.08 6.45 11.82
C THR A 205 -7.76 6.33 11.08
N PHE A 206 -7.53 5.19 10.43
CA PHE A 206 -6.30 4.96 9.69
C PHE A 206 -6.15 5.93 8.51
N VAL A 207 -7.19 6.08 7.69
CA VAL A 207 -7.14 6.95 6.51
C VAL A 207 -6.97 8.40 6.93
N GLN A 208 -7.70 8.86 7.95
CA GLN A 208 -7.53 10.21 8.52
C GLN A 208 -6.08 10.44 8.98
N GLN A 209 -5.47 9.48 9.67
CA GLN A 209 -4.06 9.57 10.09
C GLN A 209 -3.09 9.61 8.89
N GLN A 210 -3.36 8.86 7.82
CA GLN A 210 -2.53 8.97 6.61
C GLN A 210 -2.67 10.36 5.98
N LEU A 211 -3.90 10.86 5.81
CA LEU A 211 -4.12 12.19 5.25
C LEU A 211 -3.41 13.28 6.06
N ASP A 212 -3.52 13.25 7.39
CA ASP A 212 -2.80 14.18 8.27
C ASP A 212 -1.28 14.11 8.06
N LYS A 213 -0.70 12.89 8.04
CA LYS A 213 0.74 12.72 7.87
C LYS A 213 1.23 13.11 6.47
N TYR A 214 0.48 12.81 5.41
CA TYR A 214 0.81 13.26 4.04
C TYR A 214 0.79 14.79 3.96
N TRP A 215 -0.26 15.43 4.51
CA TRP A 215 -0.34 16.89 4.59
C TRP A 215 0.84 17.47 5.40
N ARG A 216 1.12 16.89 6.57
CA ARG A 216 2.22 17.33 7.44
C ARG A 216 3.56 17.20 6.74
N PHE A 217 3.82 16.10 6.03
CA PHE A 217 5.05 15.94 5.26
C PHE A 217 5.16 17.04 4.23
N ALA A 218 4.15 17.23 3.38
CA ALA A 218 4.22 18.23 2.32
C ALA A 218 4.33 19.68 2.85
N ALA A 219 3.64 20.00 3.95
CA ALA A 219 3.63 21.34 4.53
C ALA A 219 4.89 21.66 5.37
N LYS A 220 5.55 20.65 5.94
CA LYS A 220 6.62 20.84 6.95
C LYS A 220 7.98 20.29 6.53
N ALA A 221 8.08 19.39 5.56
CA ALA A 221 9.36 18.83 5.11
C ALA A 221 10.38 19.93 4.70
N PRO A 222 10.00 21.03 4.02
CA PRO A 222 10.93 22.13 3.76
C PRO A 222 11.54 22.79 5.01
N GLN A 223 10.80 22.81 6.13
CA GLN A 223 11.31 23.33 7.41
C GLN A 223 12.36 22.39 8.04
N HIS A 224 12.37 21.13 7.62
CA HIS A 224 13.39 20.14 7.97
C HIS A 224 14.53 20.04 6.94
N GLY A 225 14.60 20.97 5.97
CA GLY A 225 15.64 20.98 4.94
C GLY A 225 15.41 19.95 3.83
N VAL A 226 14.16 19.53 3.60
CA VAL A 226 13.79 18.68 2.46
C VAL A 226 13.34 19.54 1.28
N GLU A 227 14.00 19.39 0.15
CA GLU A 227 13.58 20.00 -1.11
C GLU A 227 12.54 19.11 -1.82
N MET A 228 11.43 19.70 -2.25
CA MET A 228 10.35 19.00 -2.94
C MET A 228 10.53 19.09 -4.45
N LEU A 229 11.06 18.05 -5.09
CA LEU A 229 11.42 18.07 -6.50
C LEU A 229 10.24 17.78 -7.44
N GLU A 230 10.45 18.13 -8.72
CA GLU A 230 9.67 17.65 -9.86
C GLU A 230 10.62 16.85 -10.77
N PRO A 231 10.53 15.52 -10.81
CA PRO A 231 11.35 14.75 -11.72
C PRO A 231 10.91 14.97 -13.17
N SER A 232 11.85 14.78 -14.10
CA SER A 232 11.55 14.85 -15.53
C SER A 232 10.43 13.86 -15.91
N PRO A 233 9.59 14.21 -16.92
CA PRO A 233 8.58 13.30 -17.45
C PRO A 233 9.15 11.96 -17.93
N GLU A 234 10.43 11.90 -18.27
CA GLU A 234 11.12 10.67 -18.69
C GLU A 234 11.20 9.62 -17.57
N ILE A 235 11.40 10.05 -16.32
CA ILE A 235 11.40 9.12 -15.16
C ILE A 235 10.02 8.48 -15.06
N GLN A 236 8.95 9.29 -15.06
CA GLN A 236 7.58 8.78 -14.96
C GLN A 236 7.24 7.85 -16.13
N ALA A 237 7.59 8.24 -17.37
CA ALA A 237 7.34 7.39 -18.55
C ALA A 237 8.04 6.03 -18.44
N LYS A 238 9.21 5.96 -17.79
CA LYS A 238 9.93 4.70 -17.55
C LYS A 238 9.27 3.83 -16.48
N VAL A 239 8.65 4.45 -15.47
CA VAL A 239 7.83 3.78 -14.45
C VAL A 239 6.55 3.24 -15.09
N ASP A 240 5.81 4.08 -15.84
CA ASP A 240 4.56 3.68 -16.50
C ASP A 240 4.79 2.50 -17.45
N LYS A 241 5.84 2.56 -18.28
CA LYS A 241 6.22 1.45 -19.17
C LYS A 241 6.65 0.20 -18.42
N HIS A 242 7.14 0.32 -17.19
CA HIS A 242 7.43 -0.85 -16.35
C HIS A 242 6.13 -1.47 -15.86
N HIS A 243 5.21 -0.68 -15.32
CA HIS A 243 3.90 -1.11 -14.86
C HIS A 243 3.09 -1.82 -15.96
N GLU A 244 3.12 -1.32 -17.20
CA GLU A 244 2.52 -2.01 -18.37
C GLU A 244 3.02 -3.45 -18.56
N ARG A 245 4.28 -3.73 -18.21
CA ARG A 245 4.90 -5.07 -18.33
C ARG A 245 4.70 -5.93 -17.08
N VAL A 246 4.36 -5.34 -15.94
CA VAL A 246 4.17 -6.09 -14.68
C VAL A 246 3.08 -7.14 -14.87
N ARG A 247 1.97 -6.81 -15.54
CA ARG A 247 0.87 -7.76 -15.77
C ARG A 247 1.33 -9.03 -16.48
N GLU A 248 2.10 -8.91 -17.55
CA GLU A 248 2.62 -10.05 -18.31
C GLU A 248 3.56 -10.90 -17.43
N SER A 249 4.50 -10.25 -16.73
CA SER A 249 5.40 -10.93 -15.81
C SER A 249 4.67 -11.64 -14.67
N MET A 250 3.57 -11.06 -14.16
CA MET A 250 2.74 -11.68 -13.13
C MET A 250 2.02 -12.92 -13.65
N ILE A 251 1.53 -12.91 -14.90
CA ILE A 251 0.91 -14.11 -15.50
C ILE A 251 1.91 -15.26 -15.58
N GLU A 252 3.15 -14.97 -15.98
CA GLU A 252 4.22 -15.97 -16.10
C GLU A 252 4.72 -16.50 -14.75
N SER A 253 4.69 -15.67 -13.71
CA SER A 253 5.20 -15.98 -12.37
C SER A 253 4.12 -16.37 -11.36
N ALA A 254 2.91 -16.71 -11.85
CA ALA A 254 1.79 -17.06 -10.99
C ALA A 254 2.12 -18.25 -10.07
N PRO A 255 1.89 -18.14 -8.75
CA PRO A 255 2.22 -19.19 -7.80
C PRO A 255 1.25 -20.38 -7.92
N GLU A 256 1.65 -21.51 -7.33
CA GLU A 256 0.77 -22.66 -7.17
C GLU A 256 -0.53 -22.26 -6.44
N GLY A 257 -1.66 -22.80 -6.89
CA GLY A 257 -3.00 -22.39 -6.44
C GLY A 257 -3.68 -21.35 -7.34
N VAL A 258 -2.94 -20.57 -8.13
CA VAL A 258 -3.52 -19.62 -9.10
C VAL A 258 -3.73 -20.30 -10.46
N GLN A 259 -4.92 -20.90 -10.66
CA GLN A 259 -5.22 -21.66 -11.87
C GLN A 259 -5.37 -20.81 -13.15
N ASN A 260 -5.90 -19.59 -13.03
CA ASN A 260 -6.11 -18.67 -14.15
C ASN A 260 -5.63 -17.26 -13.75
N PRO A 261 -4.31 -16.99 -13.81
CA PRO A 261 -3.76 -15.72 -13.36
C PRO A 261 -4.29 -14.53 -14.16
N ALA A 262 -4.49 -14.70 -15.48
CA ALA A 262 -5.04 -13.64 -16.33
C ALA A 262 -6.44 -13.22 -15.85
N ALA A 263 -7.36 -14.17 -15.64
CA ALA A 263 -8.70 -13.85 -15.18
C ALA A 263 -8.73 -13.27 -13.75
N LEU A 264 -7.78 -13.68 -12.89
CA LEU A 264 -7.66 -13.12 -11.54
C LEU A 264 -7.19 -11.66 -11.56
N LEU A 265 -6.22 -11.34 -12.42
CA LEU A 265 -5.75 -9.98 -12.65
C LEU A 265 -6.82 -9.11 -13.31
N ASP A 266 -7.54 -9.64 -14.31
CA ASP A 266 -8.68 -8.94 -14.93
C ASP A 266 -9.72 -8.55 -13.88
N ARG A 267 -10.02 -9.46 -12.95
CA ARG A 267 -10.93 -9.17 -11.83
C ARG A 267 -10.39 -8.05 -10.93
N TYR A 268 -9.09 -8.09 -10.60
CA TYR A 268 -8.48 -7.07 -9.75
C TYR A 268 -8.50 -5.68 -10.43
N GLU A 269 -8.18 -5.63 -11.73
CA GLU A 269 -8.24 -4.42 -12.56
C GLU A 269 -9.67 -3.88 -12.68
N GLN A 270 -10.66 -4.76 -12.88
CA GLN A 270 -12.08 -4.38 -12.93
C GLN A 270 -12.54 -3.77 -11.60
N LEU A 271 -12.08 -4.30 -10.46
CA LEU A 271 -12.37 -3.72 -9.16
C LEU A 271 -11.72 -2.35 -9.00
N HIS A 272 -10.47 -2.16 -9.43
CA HIS A 272 -9.84 -0.83 -9.46
C HIS A 272 -10.63 0.16 -10.34
N GLY A 273 -11.13 -0.28 -11.50
CA GLY A 273 -12.00 0.54 -12.35
C GLY A 273 -13.35 0.89 -11.70
N LYS A 274 -14.01 -0.09 -11.08
CA LYS A 274 -15.25 0.12 -10.29
C LYS A 274 -15.01 1.17 -9.21
N TRP A 275 -13.97 0.99 -8.40
CA TRP A 275 -13.67 1.87 -7.28
C TRP A 275 -13.27 3.27 -7.75
N LEU A 276 -12.56 3.42 -8.88
CA LEU A 276 -12.31 4.74 -9.46
C LEU A 276 -13.62 5.46 -9.78
N GLY A 277 -14.60 4.76 -10.37
CA GLY A 277 -15.93 5.30 -10.63
C GLY A 277 -16.65 5.74 -9.35
N ILE A 278 -16.60 4.93 -8.28
CA ILE A 278 -17.16 5.31 -6.97
C ILE A 278 -16.50 6.58 -6.42
N ILE A 279 -15.17 6.68 -6.51
CA ILE A 279 -14.44 7.86 -6.04
C ILE A 279 -14.82 9.11 -6.83
N GLN A 280 -15.04 8.99 -8.15
CA GLN A 280 -15.55 10.08 -8.99
C GLN A 280 -17.00 10.47 -8.66
N GLU A 281 -17.88 9.49 -8.44
CA GLU A 281 -19.27 9.73 -8.01
C GLU A 281 -19.36 10.51 -6.69
N LEU A 282 -18.43 10.23 -5.77
CA LEU A 282 -18.30 10.92 -4.49
C LEU A 282 -17.67 12.31 -4.59
N GLY A 283 -17.26 12.74 -5.79
CA GLY A 283 -16.76 14.09 -6.07
C GLY A 283 -15.28 14.31 -5.77
N PHE A 284 -14.50 13.25 -5.57
CA PHE A 284 -13.05 13.38 -5.42
C PHE A 284 -12.40 13.71 -6.78
N ASN A 285 -11.41 14.59 -6.76
CA ASN A 285 -10.60 14.85 -7.94
C ASN A 285 -9.73 13.63 -8.27
N THR A 286 -9.97 13.02 -9.43
CA THR A 286 -9.16 11.91 -9.96
C THR A 286 -8.13 12.34 -11.00
N ASP A 287 -8.18 13.62 -11.38
CA ASP A 287 -7.30 14.25 -12.35
C ASP A 287 -6.17 14.96 -11.60
N GLY A 288 -4.98 14.37 -11.60
CA GLY A 288 -3.83 14.87 -10.86
C GLY A 288 -2.72 13.83 -10.71
N THR A 289 -1.53 14.30 -10.36
CA THR A 289 -0.29 13.51 -10.37
C THR A 289 0.29 13.24 -8.99
N GLY A 290 -0.29 13.77 -7.90
CA GLY A 290 0.04 13.32 -6.55
C GLY A 290 -0.04 14.40 -5.46
N LEU A 291 0.91 14.33 -4.52
CA LEU A 291 0.92 15.12 -3.28
C LEU A 291 1.00 16.64 -3.52
N ARG A 292 1.70 17.09 -4.57
CA ARG A 292 1.81 18.52 -4.93
C ARG A 292 0.46 19.10 -5.33
N ASP A 293 -0.20 18.49 -6.32
CA ASP A 293 -1.51 18.92 -6.83
C ASP A 293 -2.56 18.89 -5.71
N TRP A 294 -2.50 17.88 -4.83
CA TRP A 294 -3.35 17.85 -3.65
C TRP A 294 -3.11 19.05 -2.73
N MET A 295 -1.86 19.37 -2.40
CA MET A 295 -1.55 20.54 -1.58
C MET A 295 -1.99 21.86 -2.22
N GLU A 296 -1.85 22.00 -3.54
CA GLU A 296 -2.34 23.17 -4.27
C GLU A 296 -3.88 23.28 -4.19
N SER A 297 -4.59 22.15 -4.28
CA SER A 297 -6.06 22.10 -4.16
C SER A 297 -6.58 22.53 -2.78
N LEU A 298 -5.78 22.36 -1.73
CA LEU A 298 -6.12 22.77 -0.36
C LEU A 298 -5.90 24.28 -0.11
N GLY A 299 -5.17 24.96 -0.99
CA GLY A 299 -4.73 26.34 -0.78
C GLY A 299 -3.69 26.49 0.34
N SER A 300 -3.47 27.72 0.82
CA SER A 300 -2.45 28.04 1.85
C SER A 300 -2.84 27.67 3.29
N GLY A 301 -3.68 26.65 3.47
CA GLY A 301 -4.20 26.23 4.77
C GLY A 301 -3.10 25.80 5.75
N SER A 302 -3.19 26.25 7.01
CA SER A 302 -2.26 25.92 8.09
C SER A 302 -2.64 24.65 8.88
N GLN A 303 -3.72 23.98 8.49
CA GLN A 303 -4.28 22.80 9.15
C GLN A 303 -4.48 21.63 8.16
N PRO A 304 -4.45 20.38 8.64
CA PRO A 304 -4.76 19.21 7.82
C PRO A 304 -6.20 19.28 7.31
N PRO A 305 -6.48 18.74 6.12
CA PRO A 305 -7.82 18.79 5.55
C PRO A 305 -8.80 17.89 6.30
N GLU A 306 -9.94 18.45 6.68
CA GLU A 306 -11.10 17.65 7.13
C GLU A 306 -11.80 17.07 5.91
N ILE A 307 -11.47 15.81 5.57
CA ILE A 307 -12.16 15.06 4.52
C ILE A 307 -13.25 14.22 5.17
N ASN A 308 -14.51 14.46 4.81
CA ASN A 308 -15.60 13.59 5.23
C ASN A 308 -15.49 12.24 4.51
N LEU A 309 -15.09 11.20 5.24
CA LEU A 309 -14.92 9.85 4.73
C LEU A 309 -16.20 9.01 4.79
N ASP A 310 -17.26 9.48 5.47
CA ASP A 310 -18.47 8.67 5.70
C ASP A 310 -19.08 8.11 4.41
N PRO A 311 -19.31 8.91 3.35
CA PRO A 311 -19.90 8.37 2.11
C PRO A 311 -19.03 7.28 1.46
N TRP A 312 -17.70 7.41 1.54
CA TRP A 312 -16.79 6.40 1.02
C TRP A 312 -16.77 5.14 1.90
N LEU A 313 -16.75 5.30 3.22
CA LEU A 313 -16.82 4.18 4.17
C LEU A 313 -18.11 3.40 4.04
N ASP A 314 -19.24 4.07 3.79
CA ASP A 314 -20.51 3.41 3.56
C ASP A 314 -20.45 2.52 2.30
N ARG A 315 -19.81 2.99 1.22
CA ARG A 315 -19.53 2.16 0.04
C ARG A 315 -18.58 1.01 0.38
N VAL A 316 -17.54 1.21 1.20
CA VAL A 316 -16.65 0.12 1.64
C VAL A 316 -17.43 -0.97 2.37
N MET A 317 -18.29 -0.60 3.32
CA MET A 317 -19.09 -1.56 4.06
C MET A 317 -20.10 -2.28 3.16
N GLN A 318 -20.71 -1.57 2.22
CA GLN A 318 -21.70 -2.13 1.29
C GLN A 318 -21.08 -3.06 0.25
N GLU A 319 -19.96 -2.68 -0.36
CA GLU A 319 -19.39 -3.37 -1.52
C GLU A 319 -18.43 -4.48 -1.11
N ALA A 320 -17.62 -4.28 -0.05
CA ALA A 320 -16.60 -5.23 0.37
C ALA A 320 -17.04 -6.17 1.51
N TYR A 321 -17.74 -5.65 2.52
CA TYR A 321 -18.07 -6.40 3.74
C TYR A 321 -19.48 -7.01 3.75
N ALA A 322 -20.44 -6.45 3.02
CA ALA A 322 -21.81 -6.99 3.01
C ALA A 322 -21.91 -8.46 2.59
N PRO A 323 -21.15 -8.97 1.60
CA PRO A 323 -21.15 -10.39 1.27
C PRO A 323 -20.75 -11.25 2.48
N LEU A 324 -19.68 -10.87 3.17
CA LEU A 324 -19.18 -11.57 4.35
C LEU A 324 -20.21 -11.54 5.50
N LEU A 325 -20.83 -10.39 5.75
CA LEU A 325 -21.85 -10.25 6.80
C LEU A 325 -23.09 -11.13 6.52
N SER A 326 -23.44 -11.33 5.25
CA SER A 326 -24.57 -12.16 4.84
C SER A 326 -24.36 -13.67 5.09
N GLU A 327 -23.11 -14.11 5.18
CA GLU A 327 -22.74 -15.50 5.44
C GLU A 327 -22.78 -15.88 6.93
N ILE A 328 -22.81 -14.89 7.82
CA ILE A 328 -22.85 -15.12 9.27
C ILE A 328 -24.25 -15.64 9.64
N LYS A 329 -24.33 -16.94 9.92
CA LYS A 329 -25.53 -17.64 10.41
C LYS A 329 -25.76 -17.39 11.88
#